data_AF-A0A6C2CAS9-F1
#
_entry.id   AF-A0A6C2CAS9-F1
#
_cell.length_a   1.000
_cell.length_b   1.000
_cell.length_c   1.000
_cell.angle_alpha   90.00
_cell.angle_beta   90.00
_cell.angle_gamma   90.00
#
_symmetry.space_group_name_H-M   'P 1'
#
loop_
_entity.id
_entity.type
_entity.pdbx_description
1 polymer ?
#
loop_
_entity_poly.entity_id
_entity_poly.type
_entity_poly.pdbx_seq_one_letter_code
_entity_poly.pdbx_strand_id
1 'polypeptide(L)'
;MTGIILLWNVTEEQLEQLFQEAPDSEDAWIGVPAVIREGVEVVGIQFVRTRFLMFFEELNSIFDGDEELARESADAWAGYHPEYPNRLVKFIRADVTDPETMFDPDSWRLPSPRQIFQFGRLLLDAVLVHAALLPDVKVYIYKPERPGLESFYNRIFNKNQEACRNAGFTPIVEIDVEEGGFYGYQRN
;
A
#
# COMPACT_ATOMS: atom_id res chain seq x y z
N MET A 1 -6.89 -22.11 -8.24
CA MET A 1 -7.46 -21.32 -7.14
C MET A 1 -6.98 -19.91 -7.32
N THR A 2 -7.83 -19.06 -7.90
CA THR A 2 -7.50 -17.71 -8.32
C THR A 2 -8.01 -16.78 -7.22
N GLY A 3 -7.21 -16.65 -6.16
CA GLY A 3 -7.51 -15.75 -5.06
C GLY A 3 -7.26 -14.30 -5.47
N ILE A 4 -8.12 -13.41 -4.93
CA ILE A 4 -7.92 -11.97 -4.78
C ILE A 4 -8.22 -11.13 -6.05
N ILE A 5 -9.49 -11.13 -6.45
CA ILE A 5 -10.14 -10.06 -7.23
C ILE A 5 -11.11 -9.32 -6.28
N LEU A 6 -10.60 -8.65 -5.24
CA LEU A 6 -11.44 -7.88 -4.29
C LEU A 6 -11.06 -6.39 -4.16
N LEU A 7 -9.95 -5.94 -4.75
CA LEU A 7 -9.48 -4.54 -4.69
C LEU A 7 -10.24 -3.58 -5.64
N TRP A 8 -11.27 -4.08 -6.32
CA TRP A 8 -11.70 -3.57 -7.62
C TRP A 8 -12.99 -2.75 -7.62
N ASN A 9 -13.64 -2.60 -6.48
CA ASN A 9 -14.97 -1.97 -6.43
C ASN A 9 -14.91 -0.48 -6.10
N VAL A 10 -13.88 0.24 -6.56
CA VAL A 10 -13.91 1.71 -6.53
C VAL A 10 -14.69 2.19 -7.76
N THR A 11 -15.91 2.66 -7.53
CA THR A 11 -16.78 3.22 -8.57
C THR A 11 -16.22 4.53 -9.13
N GLU A 12 -16.69 4.94 -10.30
CA GLU A 12 -16.34 6.25 -10.88
C GLU A 12 -16.69 7.40 -9.93
N GLU A 13 -17.85 7.35 -9.26
CA GLU A 13 -18.25 8.34 -8.26
C GLU A 13 -17.27 8.39 -7.08
N GLN A 14 -16.81 7.23 -6.58
CA GLN A 14 -15.81 7.18 -5.53
C GLN A 14 -14.45 7.70 -6.01
N LEU A 15 -14.06 7.43 -7.26
CA LEU A 15 -12.84 8.01 -7.84
C LEU A 15 -12.93 9.54 -7.91
N GLU A 16 -14.05 10.08 -8.38
CA GLU A 16 -14.27 11.54 -8.42
C GLU A 16 -14.16 12.14 -7.02
N GLN A 17 -14.81 11.54 -6.02
CA GLN A 17 -14.74 11.98 -4.63
C GLN A 17 -13.30 11.90 -4.08
N LEU A 18 -12.59 10.81 -4.33
CA LEU A 18 -11.21 10.59 -3.87
C LEU A 18 -10.21 11.59 -4.45
N PHE A 19 -10.51 12.19 -5.60
CA PHE A 19 -9.63 13.15 -6.28
C PHE A 19 -10.24 14.56 -6.38
N GLN A 20 -11.35 14.84 -5.68
CA GLN A 20 -12.06 16.13 -5.80
C GLN A 20 -11.21 17.34 -5.39
N GLU A 21 -10.28 17.13 -4.45
CA GLU A 21 -9.35 18.16 -3.95
C GLU A 21 -7.96 18.05 -4.57
N ALA A 22 -7.76 17.11 -5.52
CA ALA A 22 -6.48 16.95 -6.18
C ALA A 22 -6.20 18.18 -7.07
N PRO A 23 -4.97 18.73 -7.03
CA PRO A 23 -4.66 19.92 -7.80
C PRO A 23 -4.57 19.59 -9.30
N ASP A 24 -4.95 20.56 -10.15
CA ASP A 24 -4.75 20.48 -11.60
C ASP A 24 -3.27 20.69 -12.02
N SER A 25 -2.40 21.03 -11.07
CA SER A 25 -0.95 21.20 -11.27
C SER A 25 -0.20 19.87 -11.21
N GLU A 26 1.10 19.91 -11.48
CA GLU A 26 1.99 18.74 -11.38
C GLU A 26 2.50 18.48 -9.95
N ASP A 27 1.86 19.10 -8.97
CA ASP A 27 2.27 18.98 -7.57
C ASP A 27 1.89 17.60 -7.02
N ALA A 28 2.75 17.08 -6.15
CA ALA A 28 2.44 15.86 -5.42
C ALA A 28 1.33 16.15 -4.41
N TRP A 29 0.36 15.25 -4.31
CA TRP A 29 -0.80 15.40 -3.45
C TRP A 29 -1.23 14.06 -2.87
N ILE A 30 -1.73 14.09 -1.64
CA ILE A 30 -2.26 12.95 -0.90
C ILE A 30 -3.64 13.37 -0.40
N GLY A 31 -4.65 12.59 -0.74
CA GLY A 31 -6.02 12.80 -0.28
C GLY A 31 -6.26 12.29 1.14
N VAL A 32 -7.48 12.51 1.60
CA VAL A 32 -7.96 11.96 2.88
C VAL A 32 -8.34 10.49 2.68
N PRO A 33 -7.94 9.58 3.59
CA PRO A 33 -8.41 8.20 3.58
C PRO A 33 -9.94 8.13 3.60
N ALA A 34 -10.51 7.37 2.68
CA ALA A 34 -11.93 7.06 2.64
C ALA A 34 -12.16 5.57 2.86
N VAL A 35 -13.16 5.22 3.65
CA VAL A 35 -13.61 3.83 3.83
C VAL A 35 -14.45 3.45 2.61
N ILE A 36 -14.01 2.45 1.84
CA ILE A 36 -14.76 1.96 0.68
C ILE A 36 -15.61 0.72 1.01
N ARG A 37 -15.19 -0.04 2.02
CA ARG A 37 -15.95 -1.13 2.65
C ARG A 37 -15.35 -1.42 4.03
N GLU A 38 -16.03 -2.24 4.83
CA GLU A 38 -15.52 -2.66 6.13
C GLU A 38 -14.12 -3.29 6.00
N GLY A 39 -13.19 -2.82 6.84
CA GLY A 39 -11.79 -3.26 6.82
C GLY A 39 -10.96 -2.80 5.62
N VAL A 40 -11.49 -1.94 4.74
CA VAL A 40 -10.74 -1.42 3.58
C VAL A 40 -10.90 0.10 3.42
N GLU A 41 -9.79 0.79 3.61
CA GLU A 41 -9.63 2.20 3.31
C GLU A 41 -8.83 2.40 2.03
N VAL A 42 -9.04 3.55 1.38
CA VAL A 42 -8.29 3.96 0.19
C VAL A 42 -7.92 5.44 0.28
N VAL A 43 -6.73 5.77 -0.19
CA VAL A 43 -6.22 7.13 -0.32
C VAL A 43 -5.92 7.40 -1.79
N GLY A 44 -6.43 8.53 -2.29
CA GLY A 44 -6.01 9.09 -3.57
C GLY A 44 -4.62 9.71 -3.46
N ILE A 45 -3.75 9.42 -4.42
CA ILE A 45 -2.40 9.99 -4.51
C ILE A 45 -2.23 10.56 -5.91
N GLN A 46 -1.74 11.79 -6.01
CA GLN A 46 -1.27 12.35 -7.27
C GLN A 46 0.24 12.57 -7.20
N PHE A 47 0.93 12.13 -8.24
CA PHE A 47 2.35 12.41 -8.42
C PHE A 47 2.60 12.88 -9.84
N VAL A 48 3.05 14.12 -9.99
CA VAL A 48 3.07 14.81 -11.28
C VAL A 48 1.64 14.91 -11.83
N ARG A 49 1.30 14.19 -12.90
CA ARG A 49 -0.07 14.13 -13.46
C ARG A 49 -0.70 12.74 -13.33
N THR A 50 -0.01 11.82 -12.70
CA THR A 50 -0.48 10.43 -12.59
C THR A 50 -1.18 10.26 -11.25
N ARG A 51 -2.39 9.69 -11.32
CA ARG A 51 -3.20 9.36 -10.16
C ARG A 51 -2.99 7.91 -9.77
N PHE A 52 -2.89 7.67 -8.47
CA PHE A 52 -2.71 6.37 -7.86
C PHE A 52 -3.71 6.21 -6.72
N LEU A 53 -4.11 4.98 -6.47
CA LEU A 53 -4.87 4.60 -5.29
C LEU A 53 -3.94 3.81 -4.39
N MET A 54 -3.91 4.14 -3.11
CA MET A 54 -3.28 3.34 -2.07
C MET A 54 -4.36 2.76 -1.17
N PHE A 55 -4.50 1.45 -1.20
CA PHE A 55 -5.41 0.68 -0.39
C PHE A 55 -4.74 0.26 0.92
N PHE A 56 -5.53 0.29 1.97
CA PHE A 56 -5.21 -0.20 3.29
C PHE A 56 -6.28 -1.23 3.62
N GLU A 57 -5.91 -2.50 3.58
CA GLU A 57 -6.84 -3.61 3.75
C GLU A 57 -6.47 -4.42 5.00
N GLU A 58 -7.43 -4.78 5.83
CA GLU A 58 -7.17 -5.70 6.95
C GLU A 58 -6.62 -7.02 6.45
N LEU A 59 -5.57 -7.53 7.10
CA LEU A 59 -4.95 -8.76 6.60
C LEU A 59 -5.94 -9.93 6.57
N ASN A 60 -6.88 -10.01 7.52
CA ASN A 60 -7.91 -11.06 7.52
C ASN A 60 -8.87 -11.00 6.32
N SER A 61 -9.10 -9.84 5.71
CA SER A 61 -10.08 -9.73 4.62
C SER A 61 -9.58 -10.36 3.32
N ILE A 62 -8.27 -10.57 3.15
CA ILE A 62 -7.74 -11.32 1.99
C ILE A 62 -8.00 -12.83 2.10
N PHE A 63 -8.34 -13.30 3.31
CA PHE A 63 -8.66 -14.69 3.62
C PHE A 63 -10.17 -14.88 3.83
N ASP A 64 -11.00 -13.96 3.31
CA ASP A 64 -12.46 -13.98 3.48
C ASP A 64 -12.91 -14.07 4.96
N GLY A 65 -12.10 -13.54 5.89
CA GLY A 65 -12.35 -13.57 7.33
C GLY A 65 -11.96 -14.88 8.02
N ASP A 66 -11.29 -15.81 7.33
CA ASP A 66 -10.74 -17.03 7.91
C ASP A 66 -9.48 -16.70 8.73
N GLU A 67 -9.67 -16.50 10.04
CA GLU A 67 -8.59 -16.19 10.98
C GLU A 67 -7.54 -17.31 11.10
N GLU A 68 -7.95 -18.58 10.93
CA GLU A 68 -7.04 -19.72 11.01
C GLU A 68 -6.14 -19.75 9.78
N LEU A 69 -6.71 -19.59 8.58
CA LEU A 69 -5.96 -19.50 7.34
C LEU A 69 -5.08 -18.25 7.30
N ALA A 70 -5.55 -17.12 7.85
CA ALA A 70 -4.76 -15.90 7.98
C ALA A 70 -3.55 -16.11 8.90
N ARG A 71 -3.76 -16.81 10.03
CA ARG A 71 -2.69 -17.14 10.97
C ARG A 71 -1.70 -18.14 10.36
N GLU A 72 -2.17 -19.19 9.68
CA GLU A 72 -1.33 -20.17 8.99
C GLU A 72 -0.54 -19.54 7.84
N SER A 73 -1.16 -18.60 7.12
CA SER A 73 -0.48 -17.84 6.08
C SER A 73 0.57 -16.92 6.69
N ALA A 74 0.27 -16.25 7.80
CA ALA A 74 1.25 -15.45 8.54
C ALA A 74 2.40 -16.31 9.11
N ASP A 75 2.11 -17.53 9.59
CA ASP A 75 3.10 -18.52 10.00
C ASP A 75 4.03 -18.87 8.82
N ALA A 76 3.46 -19.13 7.64
CA ALA A 76 4.21 -19.42 6.42
C ALA A 76 5.03 -18.21 5.92
N TRP A 77 4.61 -16.99 6.27
CA TRP A 77 5.35 -15.76 6.00
C TRP A 77 6.39 -15.54 7.09
N ALA A 78 7.35 -16.47 7.18
CA ALA A 78 8.48 -16.52 8.12
C ALA A 78 8.13 -16.26 9.61
N GLY A 79 6.95 -16.68 10.05
CA GLY A 79 6.56 -16.66 11.46
C GLY A 79 6.28 -15.27 12.05
N TYR A 80 6.12 -14.24 11.21
CA TYR A 80 5.72 -12.93 11.69
C TYR A 80 4.19 -12.85 11.80
N HIS A 81 3.71 -12.63 13.02
CA HIS A 81 2.29 -12.40 13.28
C HIS A 81 2.03 -10.91 13.48
N PRO A 82 1.47 -10.21 12.47
CA PRO A 82 1.16 -8.81 12.63
C PRO A 82 0.08 -8.61 13.69
N GLU A 83 0.37 -7.75 14.66
CA GLU A 83 -0.61 -7.35 15.68
C GLU A 83 -1.81 -6.65 15.02
N TYR A 84 -3.01 -6.94 15.53
CA TYR A 84 -4.22 -6.24 15.13
C TYR A 84 -4.39 -4.93 15.93
N PRO A 85 -4.95 -3.87 15.31
CA PRO A 85 -5.31 -3.78 13.89
C PRO A 85 -4.11 -3.50 12.98
N ASN A 86 -4.05 -4.22 11.86
CA ASN A 86 -3.03 -4.09 10.82
C ASN A 86 -3.65 -3.66 9.48
N ARG A 87 -2.79 -3.22 8.55
CA ARG A 87 -3.15 -2.94 7.17
C ARG A 87 -2.13 -3.54 6.21
N LEU A 88 -2.61 -4.40 5.32
CA LEU A 88 -1.96 -4.75 4.07
C LEU A 88 -2.12 -3.57 3.11
N VAL A 89 -0.99 -2.97 2.75
CA VAL A 89 -0.89 -1.82 1.87
C VAL A 89 -0.66 -2.29 0.45
N LYS A 90 -1.55 -1.88 -0.44
CA LYS A 90 -1.43 -2.09 -1.89
C LYS A 90 -1.59 -0.76 -2.58
N PHE A 91 -0.98 -0.59 -3.74
CA PHE A 91 -1.18 0.62 -4.50
C PHE A 91 -1.13 0.34 -6.00
N ILE A 92 -1.91 1.11 -6.74
CA ILE A 92 -2.15 0.92 -8.17
C ILE A 92 -2.32 2.27 -8.84
N ARG A 93 -2.21 2.28 -10.16
CA ARG A 93 -2.56 3.46 -10.96
C ARG A 93 -4.09 3.57 -11.08
N ALA A 94 -4.64 4.75 -10.85
CA ALA A 94 -6.09 4.96 -10.71
C ALA A 94 -6.87 4.86 -12.04
N ASP A 95 -6.21 5.04 -13.18
CA ASP A 95 -6.79 4.97 -14.53
C ASP A 95 -6.59 3.60 -15.20
N VAL A 96 -5.92 2.64 -14.54
CA VAL A 96 -5.75 1.28 -15.06
C VAL A 96 -6.95 0.44 -14.65
N THR A 97 -7.75 0.05 -15.64
CA THR A 97 -8.95 -0.78 -15.45
C THR A 97 -8.71 -2.26 -15.71
N ASP A 98 -7.52 -2.64 -16.18
CA ASP A 98 -7.16 -4.02 -16.51
C ASP A 98 -6.48 -4.74 -15.32
N PRO A 99 -7.10 -5.81 -14.79
CA PRO A 99 -6.53 -6.67 -13.74
C PRO A 99 -5.15 -7.21 -14.01
N GLU A 100 -4.82 -7.48 -15.26
CA GLU A 100 -3.55 -8.11 -15.59
C GLU A 100 -2.38 -7.11 -15.60
N THR A 101 -2.65 -5.81 -15.59
CA THR A 101 -1.62 -4.77 -15.72
C THR A 101 -1.60 -3.75 -14.58
N MET A 102 -2.59 -3.75 -13.67
CA MET A 102 -2.66 -2.77 -12.57
C MET A 102 -1.47 -2.81 -11.59
N PHE A 103 -0.84 -3.99 -11.44
CA PHE A 103 0.32 -4.21 -10.59
C PHE A 103 1.61 -4.35 -11.39
N ASP A 104 1.60 -4.05 -12.69
CA ASP A 104 2.76 -4.18 -13.57
C ASP A 104 3.53 -2.85 -13.63
N PRO A 105 4.69 -2.69 -12.95
CA PRO A 105 5.46 -1.44 -12.95
C PRO A 105 5.78 -0.88 -14.34
N ASP A 106 5.84 -1.74 -15.36
CA ASP A 106 6.08 -1.29 -16.73
C ASP A 106 4.87 -0.57 -17.35
N SER A 107 3.65 -0.80 -16.86
CA SER A 107 2.42 -0.12 -17.30
C SER A 107 2.22 1.26 -16.65
N TRP A 108 2.96 1.58 -15.58
CA TRP A 108 2.87 2.84 -14.83
C TRP A 108 4.24 3.47 -14.56
N ARG A 109 5.08 3.51 -15.60
CA ARG A 109 6.40 4.16 -15.54
C ARG A 109 6.29 5.63 -15.11
N LEU A 110 7.14 5.99 -14.15
CA LEU A 110 7.32 7.38 -13.75
C LEU A 110 7.86 8.21 -14.94
N PRO A 111 7.49 9.50 -15.05
CA PRO A 111 8.01 10.39 -16.11
C PRO A 111 9.53 10.45 -16.18
N SER A 112 10.19 10.34 -15.02
CA SER A 112 11.64 10.16 -14.91
C SER A 112 12.00 9.04 -13.94
N PRO A 113 12.87 8.09 -14.31
CA PRO A 113 13.34 7.04 -13.39
C PRO A 113 14.02 7.59 -12.13
N ARG A 114 14.57 8.82 -12.19
CA ARG A 114 15.18 9.50 -11.04
C ARG A 114 14.17 9.89 -9.97
N GLN A 115 12.88 9.88 -10.28
CA GLN A 115 11.80 10.24 -9.37
C GLN A 115 11.36 9.11 -8.42
N ILE A 116 11.93 7.91 -8.56
CA ILE A 116 11.55 6.72 -7.76
C ILE A 116 11.57 6.99 -6.25
N PHE A 117 12.52 7.79 -5.77
CA PHE A 117 12.64 8.08 -4.34
C PHE A 117 11.67 9.17 -3.87
N GLN A 118 11.38 10.18 -4.70
CA GLN A 118 10.31 11.15 -4.40
C GLN A 118 8.96 10.46 -4.34
N PHE A 119 8.69 9.58 -5.31
CA PHE A 119 7.47 8.79 -5.33
C PHE A 119 7.40 7.83 -4.14
N GLY A 120 8.47 7.08 -3.85
CA GLY A 120 8.56 6.23 -2.68
C GLY A 120 8.40 6.99 -1.36
N ARG A 121 8.83 8.26 -1.31
CA ARG A 121 8.59 9.12 -0.15
C ARG A 121 7.13 9.52 -0.02
N LEU A 122 6.48 9.87 -1.13
CA LEU A 122 5.05 10.17 -1.15
C LEU A 122 4.20 8.99 -0.67
N LEU A 123 4.57 7.76 -1.05
CA LEU A 123 3.92 6.54 -0.57
C LEU A 123 4.05 6.38 0.95
N LEU A 124 5.22 6.69 1.53
CA LEU A 124 5.38 6.70 2.98
C LEU A 124 4.52 7.80 3.62
N ASP A 125 4.54 9.00 3.06
CA ASP A 125 3.76 10.12 3.61
C ASP A 125 2.25 9.80 3.59
N ALA A 126 1.75 9.04 2.61
CA ALA A 126 0.37 8.54 2.59
C ALA A 126 0.08 7.56 3.74
N VAL A 127 1.02 6.67 4.08
CA VAL A 127 0.91 5.82 5.28
C VAL A 127 0.87 6.68 6.55
N LEU A 128 1.69 7.72 6.64
CA LEU A 128 1.71 8.61 7.80
C LEU A 128 0.41 9.41 7.94
N VAL A 129 -0.18 9.88 6.83
CA VAL A 129 -1.50 10.51 6.81
C VAL A 129 -2.57 9.54 7.32
N HIS A 130 -2.56 8.29 6.84
CA HIS A 130 -3.47 7.27 7.32
C HIS A 130 -3.29 7.00 8.82
N ALA A 131 -2.06 6.84 9.29
CA ALA A 131 -1.77 6.55 10.71
C ALA A 131 -2.11 7.69 11.66
N ALA A 132 -2.11 8.94 11.16
CA ALA A 132 -2.54 10.10 11.92
C ALA A 132 -4.06 10.11 12.14
N LEU A 133 -4.83 9.63 11.16
CA LEU A 133 -6.30 9.61 11.18
C LEU A 133 -6.88 8.33 11.80
N LEU A 134 -6.16 7.21 11.71
CA LEU A 134 -6.50 5.92 12.30
C LEU A 134 -5.41 5.50 13.30
N PRO A 135 -5.35 6.11 14.51
CA PRO A 135 -4.24 5.94 15.45
C PRO A 135 -4.14 4.54 16.05
N ASP A 136 -5.22 3.76 15.97
CA ASP A 136 -5.28 2.39 16.47
C ASP A 136 -4.52 1.42 15.56
N VAL A 137 -4.41 1.71 14.26
CA VAL A 137 -3.63 0.90 13.32
C VAL A 137 -2.14 1.03 13.64
N LYS A 138 -1.52 -0.09 14.03
CA LYS A 138 -0.11 -0.12 14.44
C LYS A 138 0.81 -0.68 13.38
N VAL A 139 0.31 -1.55 12.51
CA VAL A 139 1.15 -2.33 11.59
C VAL A 139 0.72 -2.09 10.16
N TYR A 140 1.67 -1.73 9.30
CA TYR A 140 1.50 -1.56 7.87
C TYR A 140 2.42 -2.52 7.13
N ILE A 141 1.86 -3.33 6.25
CA ILE A 141 2.55 -4.44 5.60
C ILE A 141 2.42 -4.29 4.09
N TYR A 142 3.50 -4.45 3.36
CA TYR A 142 3.54 -4.44 1.90
C TYR A 142 3.84 -5.85 1.40
N LYS A 143 2.90 -6.40 0.63
CA LYS A 143 3.10 -7.64 -0.13
C LYS A 143 3.24 -7.31 -1.61
N PRO A 144 4.36 -7.67 -2.26
CA PRO A 144 4.45 -7.54 -3.71
C PRO A 144 3.56 -8.58 -4.40
N GLU A 145 2.71 -8.13 -5.31
CA GLU A 145 1.89 -9.02 -6.16
C GLU A 145 2.71 -9.63 -7.32
N ARG A 146 3.86 -9.00 -7.66
CA ARG A 146 4.76 -9.41 -8.74
C ARG A 146 6.22 -9.10 -8.40
N PRO A 147 7.20 -9.82 -8.96
CA PRO A 147 8.63 -9.59 -8.70
C PRO A 147 9.11 -8.15 -9.00
N GLY A 148 8.52 -7.48 -10.00
CA GLY A 148 8.86 -6.08 -10.31
C GLY A 148 8.50 -5.11 -9.17
N LEU A 149 7.37 -5.33 -8.50
CA LEU A 149 6.94 -4.55 -7.34
C LEU A 149 7.81 -4.81 -6.12
N GLU A 150 8.27 -6.04 -5.94
CA GLU A 150 9.18 -6.40 -4.85
C GLU A 150 10.48 -5.60 -4.93
N SER A 151 11.12 -5.54 -6.12
CA SER A 151 12.34 -4.75 -6.31
C SER A 151 12.11 -3.25 -6.02
N PHE A 152 10.94 -2.73 -6.42
CA PHE A 152 10.53 -1.38 -6.11
C PHE A 152 10.37 -1.16 -4.60
N TYR A 153 9.60 -2.01 -3.91
CA TYR A 153 9.37 -1.95 -2.46
C TYR A 153 10.67 -2.00 -1.68
N ASN A 154 11.56 -2.94 -2.01
CA ASN A 154 12.86 -3.06 -1.36
C ASN A 154 13.66 -1.75 -1.45
N ARG A 155 13.71 -1.13 -2.64
CA ARG A 155 14.43 0.13 -2.85
C ARG A 155 13.85 1.29 -2.05
N ILE A 156 12.53 1.46 -2.05
CA ILE A 156 11.89 2.57 -1.33
C ILE A 156 11.92 2.34 0.18
N PHE A 157 11.73 1.10 0.63
CA PHE A 157 11.79 0.69 2.02
C PHE A 157 13.14 1.04 2.64
N ASN A 158 14.23 0.61 2.00
CA ASN A 158 15.59 0.93 2.43
C ASN A 158 15.85 2.42 2.45
N LYS A 159 15.33 3.17 1.46
CA LYS A 159 15.51 4.62 1.42
C LYS A 159 14.73 5.36 2.51
N ASN A 160 13.59 4.81 2.93
CA ASN A 160 12.65 5.43 3.85
C ASN A 160 12.92 5.13 5.33
N GLN A 161 13.85 4.22 5.67
CA GLN A 161 14.06 3.78 7.05
C GLN A 161 14.30 4.92 8.06
N GLU A 162 15.12 5.91 7.71
CA GLU A 162 15.41 7.04 8.61
C GLU A 162 14.16 7.90 8.84
N ALA A 163 13.43 8.19 7.76
CA ALA A 163 12.21 8.97 7.82
C ALA A 163 11.10 8.27 8.63
N CYS A 164 10.96 6.97 8.44
CA CYS A 164 10.07 6.11 9.19
C CYS A 164 10.37 6.17 10.69
N ARG A 165 11.64 6.01 11.08
CA ARG A 165 12.07 6.10 12.49
C ARG A 165 11.77 7.47 13.09
N ASN A 166 12.05 8.55 12.36
CA ASN A 166 11.75 9.92 12.79
C ASN A 166 10.25 10.18 12.97
N ALA A 167 9.40 9.43 12.25
CA ALA A 167 7.95 9.48 12.39
C ALA A 167 7.40 8.57 13.51
N GLY A 168 8.27 7.89 14.28
CA GLY A 168 7.86 7.01 15.38
C GLY A 168 7.51 5.58 14.94
N PHE A 169 8.02 5.14 13.79
CA PHE A 169 7.82 3.79 13.28
C PHE A 169 9.13 3.00 13.23
N THR A 170 9.07 1.74 13.63
CA THR A 170 10.12 0.75 13.46
C THR A 170 9.91 -0.03 12.15
N PRO A 171 10.93 -0.10 11.27
CA PRO A 171 10.85 -0.93 10.08
C PRO A 171 10.77 -2.41 10.45
N ILE A 172 9.82 -3.12 9.85
CA ILE A 172 9.72 -4.59 9.90
C ILE A 172 10.64 -5.11 8.79
N VAL A 173 11.82 -5.59 9.19
CA VAL A 173 12.89 -6.09 8.29
C VAL A 173 13.04 -7.59 8.49
N GLU A 174 11.93 -8.31 8.50
CA GLU A 174 11.94 -9.77 8.62
C GLU A 174 10.85 -10.27 7.69
N ILE A 175 11.21 -11.30 6.90
CA ILE A 175 10.41 -12.37 6.31
C ILE A 175 11.01 -12.72 4.94
N ASP A 176 11.30 -14.01 4.77
CA ASP A 176 11.99 -14.67 3.66
C ASP A 176 11.74 -14.06 2.26
N VAL A 177 12.65 -13.19 1.83
CA VAL A 177 12.55 -12.45 0.57
C VAL A 177 12.60 -13.40 -0.64
N GLU A 178 13.17 -14.60 -0.46
CA GLU A 178 13.23 -15.62 -1.51
C GLU A 178 11.91 -16.38 -1.73
N GLU A 179 11.00 -16.41 -0.74
CA GLU A 179 9.73 -17.16 -0.80
C GLU A 179 8.46 -16.29 -0.66
N GLY A 180 8.60 -14.95 -0.75
CA GLY A 180 7.44 -14.04 -0.79
C GLY A 180 7.26 -13.17 0.46
N GLY A 181 8.36 -12.75 1.07
CA GLY A 181 8.36 -11.89 2.25
C GLY A 181 7.77 -10.50 2.07
N PHE A 182 7.66 -9.80 3.21
CA PHE A 182 6.95 -8.53 3.32
C PHE A 182 7.90 -7.45 3.81
N TYR A 183 7.64 -6.23 3.34
CA TYR A 183 8.22 -5.02 3.92
C TYR A 183 7.15 -4.39 4.79
N GLY A 184 7.51 -3.71 5.87
CA GLY A 184 6.48 -3.08 6.69
C GLY A 184 6.99 -2.09 7.70
N TYR A 185 6.05 -1.39 8.32
CA TYR A 185 6.33 -0.43 9.37
C TYR A 185 5.40 -0.71 10.55
N GLN A 186 5.98 -0.76 11.75
CA GLN A 186 5.24 -0.88 13.00
C GLN A 186 5.40 0.41 13.79
N ARG A 187 4.29 0.97 14.26
CA ARG A 187 4.31 2.14 15.15
C ARG A 187 4.77 1.73 16.54
N ASN A 188 5.64 2.55 17.14
CA ASN A 188 6.08 2.39 18.52
C ASN A 188 5.03 2.82 19.55
#